data_AF-A0A8S2V3K0-F1
#
_entry.id   AF-A0A8S2V3K0-F1
#
_cell.length_a   1.000
_cell.length_b   1.000
_cell.length_c   1.000
_cell.angle_alpha   90.00
_cell.angle_beta   90.00
_cell.angle_gamma   90.00
#
_symmetry.space_group_name_H-M   'P 1'
#
loop_
_entity.id
_entity.type
_entity.pdbx_description
1 polymer ?
#
loop_
_entity_poly.entity_id
_entity_poly.type
_entity_poly.pdbx_seq_one_letter_code
_entity_poly.pdbx_strand_id
1 'polypeptide(L)' 'YDLYVTLEEVNKGATRKIKVTRKRFNAELNASVPDEKLLEIQIKPGWKEGTKITFEGEGDEGDKNTIAGDIVFIIRDKPH' A
#
# COMPACT_ATOMS: atom_id res chain seq x y z
N TYR A 1 -3.90 -3.42 -4.88
CA TYR A 1 -5.03 -2.82 -4.14
C TYR A 1 -5.57 -1.65 -4.95
N ASP A 2 -6.88 -1.46 -4.98
CA ASP A 2 -7.47 -0.25 -5.56
C ASP A 2 -7.58 0.84 -4.48
N LEU A 3 -7.16 2.06 -4.83
CA LEU A 3 -7.31 3.26 -4.01
C LEU A 3 -8.30 4.21 -4.70
N TYR A 4 -9.53 4.25 -4.17
CA TYR A 4 -10.57 5.13 -4.68
C TYR A 4 -10.37 6.56 -4.18
N VAL A 5 -10.27 7.50 -5.12
CA VAL A 5 -10.05 8.93 -4.85
C VAL A 5 -11.18 9.75 -5.45
N THR A 6 -11.52 10.87 -4.82
CA THR A 6 -12.48 11.82 -5.39
C THR A 6 -11.78 12.84 -6.29
N LEU A 7 -12.51 13.42 -7.25
CA LEU A 7 -12.02 14.53 -8.07
C LEU A 7 -11.41 15.68 -7.23
N GLU A 8 -11.96 15.96 -6.05
CA GLU A 8 -11.43 16.99 -5.16
C GLU A 8 -10.02 16.65 -4.65
N GLU A 9 -9.79 15.39 -4.23
CA GLU A 9 -8.48 14.92 -3.77
C GLU A 9 -7.44 14.97 -4.87
N VAL A 10 -7.83 14.63 -6.11
CA VAL A 10 -6.94 14.67 -7.25
C VAL A 10 -6.69 16.10 -7.75
N ASN A 11 -7.59 17.05 -7.49
CA ASN A 11 -7.40 18.44 -7.88
C ASN A 11 -6.56 19.24 -6.86
N LYS A 12 -6.77 19.01 -5.57
CA LYS A 12 -6.10 19.75 -4.49
C LYS A 12 -4.87 19.02 -3.93
N GLY A 13 -4.75 17.72 -4.21
CA GLY A 13 -3.84 16.83 -3.49
C GLY A 13 -4.43 16.41 -2.15
N ALA A 14 -4.03 15.24 -1.65
CA ALA A 14 -4.50 14.71 -0.38
C ALA A 14 -3.50 13.70 0.20
N THR A 15 -3.58 13.45 1.51
CA THR A 15 -2.81 12.39 2.17
C THR A 15 -3.77 11.32 2.67
N ARG A 16 -3.57 10.08 2.22
CA ARG A 16 -4.32 8.90 2.67
C ARG A 16 -3.42 8.01 3.51
N LYS A 17 -3.89 7.61 4.69
CA LYS A 17 -3.22 6.60 5.52
C LYS A 17 -4.00 5.30 5.45
N ILE A 18 -3.34 4.23 5.05
CA ILE A 18 -3.94 2.91 4.85
C ILE A 18 -3.23 1.93 5.75
N LYS A 19 -3.99 1.24 6.60
CA LYS A 19 -3.47 0.14 7.40
C LYS A 19 -3.49 -1.13 6.55
N VAL A 20 -2.33 -1.76 6.42
CA VAL A 20 -2.18 -3.06 5.77
C VAL A 20 -1.73 -4.09 6.81
N THR A 21 -2.22 -5.31 6.65
CA THR A 21 -1.71 -6.46 7.38
C THR A 21 -0.85 -7.26 6.41
N ARG A 22 0.35 -7.60 6.85
CA ARG A 22 1.34 -8.37 6.09
C ARG A 22 1.90 -9.48 6.96
N LYS A 23 2.50 -10.50 6.35
CA LYS A 23 3.27 -11.52 7.07
C LYS A 23 4.74 -11.11 7.16
N ARG A 24 5.32 -11.28 8.33
CA ARG A 24 6.75 -11.08 8.61
C ARG A 24 7.33 -12.29 9.30
N PHE A 25 8.55 -12.66 8.93
CA PHE A 25 9.24 -13.75 9.57
C PHE A 25 9.74 -13.30 10.95
N ASN A 26 9.30 -13.98 12.01
CA ASN A 26 9.80 -13.78 13.36
C ASN A 26 10.87 -14.82 13.66
N ALA A 27 12.11 -14.36 13.89
CA ALA A 27 13.26 -15.23 14.13
C ALA A 27 13.20 -15.96 15.49
N GLU A 28 12.57 -15.37 16.49
CA GLU A 28 12.44 -15.96 17.83
C GLU A 28 11.44 -17.13 17.84
N LEU A 29 10.33 -16.97 17.11
CA LEU A 29 9.30 -18.00 16.97
C LEU A 29 9.60 -18.99 15.84
N ASN A 30 10.64 -18.70 15.03
CA ASN A 30 10.95 -19.42 13.80
C ASN A 30 9.71 -19.64 12.91
N ALA A 31 8.87 -18.60 12.80
CA ALA A 31 7.57 -18.66 12.14
C ALA A 31 7.16 -17.30 11.57
N SER A 32 6.33 -17.32 10.52
CA SER A 32 5.76 -16.10 9.95
C SER A 32 4.54 -15.66 10.76
N VAL A 33 4.53 -14.40 11.22
CA VAL A 33 3.47 -13.81 12.03
C VAL A 33 2.81 -12.63 11.29
N PRO A 34 1.52 -12.35 11.55
CA PRO A 34 0.89 -11.13 11.07
C PRO A 34 1.55 -9.89 11.70
N ASP A 35 1.85 -8.89 10.87
CA ASP A 35 2.35 -7.57 11.22
C ASP A 35 1.42 -6.52 10.60
N GLU A 36 1.16 -5.44 11.33
CA GLU A 36 0.31 -4.35 10.85
C GLU A 36 1.16 -3.11 10.58
N LYS A 37 1.00 -2.53 9.40
CA LYS A 37 1.75 -1.35 8.96
C LYS A 37 0.81 -0.27 8.46
N LEU A 38 1.08 0.98 8.84
CA LEU A 38 0.43 2.15 8.27
C LEU A 38 1.25 2.67 7.10
N LEU A 39 0.68 2.65 5.90
CA LEU A 39 1.26 3.22 4.70
C LEU A 39 0.61 4.58 4.41
N GLU A 40 1.43 5.58 4.11
CA GLU A 40 0.98 6.92 3.78
C GLU A 40 1.16 7.19 2.29
N ILE A 41 0.06 7.53 1.61
CA ILE A 41 0.03 7.86 0.19
C ILE A 41 -0.26 9.35 0.05
N GLN A 42 0.67 10.07 -0.57
CA GLN A 42 0.50 11.46 -0.95
C GLN A 42 -0.05 11.52 -2.37
N ILE A 43 -1.36 11.71 -2.49
CA ILE A 43 -2.05 11.93 -3.76
C ILE A 43 -1.63 13.30 -4.28
N LYS A 44 -0.96 13.30 -5.44
CA LYS A 44 -0.51 14.54 -6.07
C LYS A 44 -1.57 15.07 -7.03
N PRO A 45 -1.69 16.41 -7.16
CA PRO A 45 -2.58 17.01 -8.13
C PRO A 45 -2.38 16.47 -9.54
N GLY A 46 -3.47 16.11 -10.22
CA GLY A 46 -3.46 15.68 -11.62
C GLY A 46 -3.14 14.20 -11.86
N TRP A 47 -3.05 13.37 -10.82
CA TRP A 47 -3.03 11.91 -11.00
C TRP A 47 -4.26 11.41 -11.77
N LYS A 48 -4.08 10.39 -12.59
CA LYS A 48 -5.17 9.81 -13.38
C LYS A 48 -5.49 8.42 -12.88
N GLU A 49 -6.70 7.94 -13.18
CA GLU A 49 -7.02 6.52 -13.03
C GLU A 49 -5.92 5.65 -13.65
N GLY A 50 -5.54 4.57 -12.95
CA GLY A 50 -4.47 3.68 -13.37
C GLY A 50 -3.07 4.06 -12.89
N THR A 51 -2.90 5.24 -12.27
CA THR A 51 -1.63 5.61 -11.62
C THR A 51 -1.27 4.56 -10.56
N LYS A 52 -0.04 4.03 -10.63
CA LYS A 52 0.47 3.00 -9.71
C LYS A 52 1.36 3.62 -8.65
N ILE A 53 1.13 3.25 -7.40
CA ILE A 53 1.96 3.60 -6.25
C ILE A 53 2.48 2.30 -5.67
N THR A 54 3.80 2.11 -5.74
CA THR A 54 4.48 0.90 -5.25
C THR A 54 5.17 1.20 -3.93
N PHE A 55 4.92 0.36 -2.94
CA PHE A 55 5.64 0.29 -1.69
C PHE A 55 6.49 -0.97 -1.69
N GLU A 56 7.78 -0.79 -2.02
CA GLU A 56 8.73 -1.89 -2.19
C GLU A 56 8.96 -2.63 -0.87
N GLY A 57 8.89 -3.96 -0.91
CA GLY A 57 9.11 -4.81 0.25
C GLY A 57 8.06 -4.68 1.36
N GLU A 58 6.98 -3.94 1.18
CA GLU A 58 5.95 -3.75 2.21
C GLU A 58 4.88 -4.86 2.22
N GLY A 59 4.92 -5.80 1.28
CA GLY A 59 4.03 -6.96 1.16
C GLY A 59 4.45 -8.13 2.05
N ASP A 60 3.86 -9.30 1.82
CA ASP A 60 4.16 -10.50 2.62
C ASP A 60 5.61 -10.95 2.45
N GLU A 61 6.24 -11.33 3.55
CA GLU A 61 7.51 -12.04 3.60
C GLU A 61 7.23 -13.54 3.76
N GLY A 62 7.70 -14.33 2.80
CA GLY A 62 7.40 -15.77 2.75
C GLY A 62 8.15 -16.55 3.83
N ASP A 63 9.47 -16.60 3.71
CA ASP A 63 10.38 -17.28 4.63
C ASP A 63 11.58 -16.39 4.97
N LYS A 64 12.44 -16.87 5.87
CA LYS A 64 13.63 -16.16 6.36
C LYS A 64 14.56 -15.61 5.27
N ASN A 65 14.59 -16.23 4.09
CA ASN A 65 15.53 -15.89 3.02
C ASN A 65 14.84 -15.26 1.81
N THR A 66 13.53 -15.03 1.88
CA THR A 66 12.74 -14.46 0.80
C THR A 66 12.56 -12.97 1.02
N ILE A 67 12.89 -12.17 0.01
CA ILE A 67 12.61 -10.73 0.02
C ILE A 67 11.09 -10.54 0.05
N ALA A 68 10.62 -9.66 0.92
CA ALA A 68 9.20 -9.31 0.98
C ALA A 68 8.69 -8.81 -0.37
N GLY A 69 7.45 -9.18 -0.71
CA GLY A 69 6.81 -8.68 -1.93
C GLY A 69 6.48 -7.19 -1.85
N ASP A 70 6.02 -6.63 -2.97
CA ASP A 70 5.61 -5.23 -3.05
C ASP A 70 4.12 -5.06 -2.86
N ILE A 71 3.72 -3.93 -2.27
CA ILE A 71 2.32 -3.50 -2.26
C ILE A 71 2.13 -2.45 -3.34
N VAL A 72 1.28 -2.75 -4.32
CA VAL A 72 0.91 -1.80 -5.39
C VAL A 72 -0.51 -1.32 -5.16
N PHE A 73 -0.67 -0.01 -5.02
CA PHE A 73 -1.95 0.69 -5.07
C PHE A 73 -2.19 1.24 -6.47
N ILE A 74 -3.40 1.08 -6.99
CA ILE A 74 -3.82 1.63 -8.28
C ILE A 74 -4.90 2.66 -8.00
N ILE A 75 -4.71 3.89 -8.47
CA ILE A 75 -5.72 4.95 -8.35
C ILE A 75 -6.95 4.58 -9.18
N ARG A 76 -8.12 4.66 -8.55
CA ARG A 76 -9.44 4.54 -9.17
C ARG A 76 -10.27 5.77 -8.87
N ASP A 77 -11.03 6.22 -9.84
CA ASP A 77 -11.97 7.31 -9.61
C ASP A 77 -13.17 6.77 -8.82
N LYS A 78 -13.57 7.49 -7.77
CA LYS A 78 -14.81 7.19 -7.06
C LYS A 78 -15.98 7.67 -7.93
N PRO A 79 -17.02 6.84 -8.17
CA PRO A 79 -18.21 7.28 -8.89
C PRO A 79 -18.82 8.50 -8.20
N HIS A 80 -19.16 9.51 -9.01
CA HIS A 80 -19.70 10.79 -8.59
C HIS A 80 -21.24 10.80 -8.59
#